data_AF-A0A3D4YS30-F1
#
_entry.id   AF-A0A3D4YS30-F1
#
_cell.length_a   1.000
_cell.length_b   1.000
_cell.length_c   1.000
_cell.angle_alpha   90.00
_cell.angle_beta   90.00
_cell.angle_gamma   90.00
#
_symmetry.space_group_name_H-M   'P 1'
#
loop_
_entity.id
_entity.type
_entity.pdbx_description
1 polymer ?
#
loop_
_entity_poly.entity_id
_entity_poly.type
_entity_poly.pdbx_seq_one_letter_code
_entity_poly.pdbx_strand_id
1 'polypeptide(L)'
;ERDRATVLIRVTDDGRGIDQSRVLPRAKKLGLVEQGTTKLSEQELVSIISRPGFSTAEKVTEISGRGVGFDIVATRVRALGGSLEVHTDAGLGTSVSMRLPLTLAISRALLARVDKEVYAIPLTHVLETFSLSQPMLLESKGRQVVAIRDDLFTAIWLRERVGLPAAATAASGQVVLIELAERRAALIVDEFIGQQEIVVKQFDGVNASKTLFSGATILGDGSPALIVDASSLL
;
A
#
# COMPACT_ATOMS: atom_id res chain seq x y z
N GLU A 1 -17.95 -19.04 -9.75
CA GLU A 1 -16.76 -19.42 -8.96
C GLU A 1 -15.95 -18.25 -8.35
N ARG A 2 -16.22 -16.97 -8.65
CA ARG A 2 -15.45 -15.82 -8.13
C ARG A 2 -15.71 -15.44 -6.66
N ASP A 3 -16.70 -16.03 -5.99
CA ASP A 3 -17.08 -15.65 -4.61
C ASP A 3 -16.37 -16.44 -3.49
N ARG A 4 -15.44 -17.35 -3.81
CA ARG A 4 -14.79 -18.19 -2.77
C ARG A 4 -13.71 -17.50 -1.93
N ALA A 5 -13.34 -16.26 -2.23
CA ALA A 5 -12.21 -15.56 -1.59
C ALA A 5 -12.58 -14.22 -0.95
N THR A 6 -13.87 -13.92 -0.74
CA THR A 6 -14.31 -12.64 -0.16
C THR A 6 -15.34 -12.83 0.94
N VAL A 7 -15.17 -12.15 2.07
CA VAL A 7 -16.15 -12.03 3.14
C VAL A 7 -17.07 -10.84 2.82
N LEU A 8 -18.37 -11.09 2.75
CA LEU A 8 -19.38 -10.04 2.64
C LEU A 8 -19.95 -9.76 4.04
N ILE A 9 -19.75 -8.55 4.53
CA ILE A 9 -20.36 -8.05 5.77
C ILE A 9 -21.44 -7.05 5.39
N ARG A 10 -22.67 -7.26 5.82
CA ARG A 10 -23.79 -6.34 5.59
C ARG A 10 -24.35 -5.85 6.91
N VAL A 11 -24.52 -4.53 7.01
CA VAL A 11 -25.18 -3.86 8.14
C VAL A 11 -26.40 -3.14 7.58
N THR A 12 -27.58 -3.39 8.16
CA THR A 12 -28.84 -2.78 7.71
C THR A 12 -29.57 -2.18 8.91
N ASP A 13 -30.14 -0.99 8.70
CA ASP A 13 -31.08 -0.33 9.60
C ASP A 13 -32.39 -0.01 8.87
N ASP A 14 -33.46 0.18 9.63
CA ASP A 14 -34.80 0.58 9.20
C ASP A 14 -35.07 2.08 9.48
N GLY A 15 -34.01 2.88 9.54
CA GLY A 15 -34.08 4.30 9.86
C GLY A 15 -34.57 5.18 8.71
N ARG A 16 -34.28 6.48 8.79
CA ARG A 16 -34.76 7.46 7.81
C ARG A 16 -34.12 7.35 6.41
N GLY A 17 -33.10 6.50 6.25
CA GLY A 17 -32.23 6.48 5.08
C GLY A 17 -31.25 7.67 5.01
N ILE A 18 -30.38 7.68 4.00
CA ILE A 18 -29.51 8.81 3.72
C ILE A 18 -30.28 9.84 2.90
N ASP A 19 -30.45 11.02 3.49
CA ASP A 19 -31.16 12.12 2.86
C ASP A 19 -30.35 12.76 1.72
N GLN A 20 -30.58 12.27 0.49
CA GLN A 20 -29.92 12.80 -0.70
C GLN A 20 -30.21 14.30 -0.92
N SER A 21 -31.34 14.83 -0.44
CA SER A 21 -31.68 16.25 -0.55
C SER A 21 -30.75 17.13 0.28
N ARG A 22 -30.10 16.57 1.31
CA ARG A 22 -29.08 17.26 2.12
C ARG A 22 -27.66 17.00 1.63
N VAL A 23 -27.40 15.81 1.07
CA VAL A 23 -26.08 15.45 0.51
C VAL A 23 -25.78 16.21 -0.77
N LEU A 24 -26.72 16.23 -1.74
CA LEU A 24 -26.50 16.77 -3.08
C LEU A 24 -26.14 18.27 -3.08
N PRO A 25 -26.84 19.17 -2.36
CA PRO A 25 -26.47 20.59 -2.33
C PRO A 25 -25.09 20.82 -1.73
N ARG A 26 -24.70 20.03 -0.71
CA ARG A 26 -23.38 20.12 -0.10
C ARG A 26 -22.29 19.60 -1.03
N ALA A 27 -22.55 18.51 -1.75
CA ALA A 27 -21.66 17.98 -2.78
C ALA A 27 -21.42 19.00 -3.90
N LYS A 28 -22.48 19.68 -4.37
CA LYS A 28 -22.37 20.76 -5.37
C LYS A 28 -21.54 21.95 -4.87
N LYS A 29 -21.76 22.39 -3.63
CA LYS A 29 -20.98 23.49 -3.02
C LYS A 29 -19.49 23.17 -2.92
N LEU A 30 -19.16 21.90 -2.72
CA LEU A 30 -17.79 21.39 -2.64
C LEU A 30 -17.20 21.01 -4.01
N GLY A 31 -17.92 21.22 -5.11
CA GLY A 31 -17.47 20.89 -6.46
C GLY A 31 -17.31 19.38 -6.72
N LEU A 32 -18.02 18.53 -5.98
CA LEU A 32 -17.90 17.07 -6.08
C LEU A 32 -18.78 16.46 -7.18
N VAL A 33 -19.77 17.20 -7.64
CA VAL A 33 -20.71 16.82 -8.69
C VAL A 33 -21.08 18.07 -9.50
N GLU A 34 -21.57 17.86 -10.72
CA GLU A 34 -21.99 18.95 -11.59
C GLU A 34 -23.19 19.71 -11.01
N GLN A 35 -23.27 21.01 -11.32
CA GLN A 35 -24.40 21.84 -10.87
C GLN A 35 -25.73 21.36 -11.44
N GLY A 36 -25.72 20.68 -12.59
CA GLY A 36 -26.90 20.08 -13.22
C GLY A 36 -27.37 18.76 -12.60
N THR A 37 -26.58 18.11 -11.73
CA THR A 37 -26.93 16.80 -11.16
C THR A 37 -28.20 16.90 -10.32
N THR A 38 -29.21 16.07 -10.61
CA THR A 38 -30.51 16.06 -9.89
C THR A 38 -30.65 14.91 -8.90
N LYS A 39 -29.94 13.81 -9.13
CA LYS A 39 -29.95 12.61 -8.29
C LYS A 39 -28.56 12.00 -8.26
N LEU A 40 -28.19 11.41 -7.12
CA LEU A 40 -26.94 10.67 -6.98
C LEU A 40 -27.22 9.17 -7.22
N SER A 41 -26.37 8.54 -8.02
CA SER A 41 -26.23 7.08 -7.99
C SER A 41 -25.69 6.62 -6.64
N GLU A 42 -25.87 5.34 -6.31
CA GLU A 42 -25.31 4.75 -5.10
C GLU A 42 -23.78 4.89 -5.04
N GLN A 43 -23.11 4.71 -6.18
CA GLN A 43 -21.66 4.85 -6.28
C GLN A 43 -21.20 6.29 -6.00
N GLU A 44 -21.88 7.29 -6.56
CA GLU A 44 -21.60 8.70 -6.28
C GLU A 44 -21.89 9.03 -4.82
N LEU A 45 -22.98 8.50 -4.27
CA LEU A 45 -23.34 8.68 -2.87
C LEU A 45 -22.23 8.16 -1.96
N VAL A 46 -21.77 6.91 -2.14
CA VAL A 46 -20.65 6.31 -1.41
C VAL A 46 -19.38 7.15 -1.56
N SER A 47 -19.06 7.56 -2.79
CA SER A 47 -17.89 8.39 -3.08
C SER A 47 -17.91 9.69 -2.29
N ILE A 48 -19.05 10.38 -2.24
CA ILE A 48 -19.23 11.66 -1.54
C ILE A 48 -19.16 11.48 -0.01
N ILE A 49 -19.96 10.57 0.54
CA ILE A 49 -20.08 10.41 2.01
C ILE A 49 -18.83 9.78 2.64
N SER A 50 -17.97 9.14 1.83
CA SER A 50 -16.69 8.58 2.26
C SER A 50 -15.52 9.58 2.22
N ARG A 51 -15.75 10.83 1.81
CA ARG A 51 -14.70 11.85 1.80
C ARG A 51 -14.40 12.34 3.21
N PRO A 52 -13.11 12.50 3.56
CA PRO A 52 -12.73 13.07 4.84
C PRO A 52 -13.43 14.40 5.12
N GLY A 53 -14.08 14.50 6.29
CA GLY A 53 -14.78 15.71 6.71
C GLY A 53 -16.12 15.99 6.02
N PHE A 54 -16.61 15.09 5.15
CA PHE A 54 -17.97 15.19 4.63
C PHE A 54 -18.97 14.74 5.71
N SER A 55 -19.94 15.61 6.01
CA SER A 55 -21.03 15.32 6.95
C SER A 55 -22.26 16.15 6.59
N THR A 56 -23.46 15.65 6.85
CA THR A 56 -24.71 16.42 6.75
C THR A 56 -25.19 16.92 8.12
N ALA A 57 -24.44 16.65 9.20
CA ALA A 57 -24.80 17.12 10.54
C ALA A 57 -24.59 18.63 10.68
N GLU A 58 -25.57 19.32 11.27
CA GLU A 58 -25.51 20.76 11.57
C GLU A 58 -24.92 21.02 12.96
N LYS A 59 -25.00 20.03 13.87
CA LYS A 59 -24.44 20.09 15.23
C LYS A 59 -23.71 18.79 15.53
N VAL A 60 -22.58 18.89 16.23
CA VAL A 60 -21.83 17.74 16.74
C VAL A 60 -22.52 17.27 18.02
N THR A 61 -22.93 16.00 18.10
CA THR A 61 -23.50 15.38 19.32
C THR A 61 -22.47 14.50 20.01
N GLU A 62 -22.62 14.22 21.30
CA GLU A 62 -21.66 13.41 22.09
C GLU A 62 -21.41 12.00 21.53
N ILE A 63 -22.39 11.42 20.82
CA ILE A 63 -22.26 10.10 20.17
C ILE A 63 -21.46 10.21 18.85
N SER A 64 -21.63 11.29 18.08
CA SER A 64 -20.82 11.58 16.88
C SER A 64 -19.44 12.15 17.20
N GLY A 65 -19.23 12.64 18.43
CA GLY A 65 -18.02 13.32 18.91
C GLY A 65 -16.80 12.42 19.16
N ARG A 66 -16.91 11.10 18.95
CA ARG A 66 -15.75 10.18 19.01
C ARG A 66 -14.89 10.20 17.74
N GLY A 67 -15.28 10.99 16.74
CA GLY A 67 -14.54 11.13 15.50
C GLY A 67 -14.57 9.88 14.63
N VAL A 68 -15.70 9.15 14.57
CA VAL A 68 -15.88 7.99 13.69
C VAL A 68 -16.99 8.29 12.68
N GLY A 69 -16.60 8.81 11.52
CA GLY A 69 -17.49 9.01 10.36
C GLY A 69 -17.44 7.85 9.37
N PHE A 70 -18.31 7.90 8.37
CA PHE A 70 -18.33 6.92 7.28
C PHE A 70 -17.02 6.96 6.45
N ASP A 71 -16.34 8.10 6.43
CA ASP A 71 -15.01 8.30 5.85
C ASP A 71 -13.92 7.40 6.47
N ILE A 72 -13.95 7.21 7.78
CA ILE A 72 -13.01 6.33 8.49
C ILE A 72 -13.29 4.87 8.18
N VAL A 73 -14.56 4.46 8.18
CA VAL A 73 -14.97 3.10 7.77
C VAL A 73 -14.49 2.83 6.35
N ALA A 74 -14.71 3.77 5.43
CA ALA A 74 -14.28 3.65 4.05
C ALA A 74 -12.77 3.57 3.87
N THR A 75 -12.03 4.38 4.61
CA THR A 75 -10.56 4.33 4.63
C THR A 75 -10.07 2.98 5.12
N ARG A 76 -10.64 2.44 6.21
CA ARG A 76 -10.22 1.15 6.79
C ARG A 76 -10.56 -0.04 5.88
N VAL A 77 -11.74 -0.05 5.26
CA VAL A 77 -12.12 -1.11 4.32
C VAL A 77 -11.23 -1.12 3.09
N ARG A 78 -10.94 0.06 2.50
CA ARG A 78 -10.04 0.18 1.35
C ARG A 78 -8.60 -0.23 1.69
N ALA A 79 -8.10 0.09 2.88
CA ALA A 79 -6.78 -0.31 3.34
C ALA A 79 -6.60 -1.84 3.42
N LEU A 80 -7.71 -2.57 3.62
CA LEU A 80 -7.74 -4.04 3.61
C LEU A 80 -7.94 -4.62 2.19
N GLY A 81 -7.87 -3.80 1.13
CA GLY A 81 -8.15 -4.22 -0.24
C GLY A 81 -9.62 -4.54 -0.50
N GLY A 82 -10.53 -4.05 0.36
CA GLY A 82 -11.96 -4.27 0.25
C GLY A 82 -12.72 -3.17 -0.51
N SER A 83 -14.01 -3.41 -0.71
CA SER A 83 -14.94 -2.45 -1.31
C SER A 83 -16.18 -2.20 -0.43
N LEU A 84 -16.83 -1.07 -0.67
CA LEU A 84 -18.05 -0.64 0.02
C LEU A 84 -19.15 -0.34 -0.98
N GLU A 85 -20.36 -0.76 -0.64
CA GLU A 85 -21.61 -0.46 -1.34
C GLU A 85 -22.61 0.07 -0.31
N VAL A 86 -23.39 1.09 -0.69
CA VAL A 86 -24.47 1.62 0.15
C VAL A 86 -25.73 1.65 -0.67
N HIS A 87 -26.75 0.97 -0.16
CA HIS A 87 -28.11 1.03 -0.66
C HIS A 87 -28.97 1.74 0.37
N THR A 88 -29.78 2.71 -0.05
CA THR A 88 -30.59 3.48 0.89
C THR A 88 -31.82 4.05 0.22
N ASP A 89 -32.92 3.97 0.95
CA ASP A 89 -34.22 4.50 0.55
C ASP A 89 -34.76 5.42 1.64
N ALA A 90 -35.27 6.57 1.21
CA ALA A 90 -35.79 7.58 2.13
C ALA A 90 -36.98 7.00 2.93
N GLY A 91 -36.86 7.01 4.25
CA GLY A 91 -37.87 6.49 5.17
C GLY A 91 -37.95 4.95 5.27
N LEU A 92 -37.09 4.21 4.56
CA LEU A 92 -37.05 2.75 4.59
C LEU A 92 -35.74 2.18 5.14
N GLY A 93 -34.73 3.03 5.31
CA GLY A 93 -33.47 2.68 5.98
C GLY A 93 -32.25 2.70 5.07
N THR A 94 -31.17 2.13 5.58
CA THR A 94 -29.88 2.06 4.89
C THR A 94 -29.29 0.67 5.04
N SER A 95 -28.69 0.16 3.98
CA SER A 95 -27.87 -1.05 3.99
C SER A 95 -26.46 -0.73 3.49
N VAL A 96 -25.46 -1.00 4.31
CA VAL A 96 -24.04 -0.87 3.97
C VAL A 96 -23.47 -2.27 3.82
N SER A 97 -22.91 -2.56 2.65
CA SER A 97 -22.25 -3.83 2.34
C SER A 97 -20.75 -3.61 2.15
N MET A 98 -19.94 -4.42 2.83
CA MET A 98 -18.48 -4.39 2.79
C MET A 98 -17.99 -5.72 2.25
N ARG A 99 -17.22 -5.72 1.17
CA ARG A 99 -16.53 -6.91 0.65
C ARG A 99 -15.08 -6.83 1.05
N LEU A 100 -14.61 -7.80 1.83
CA LEU A 100 -13.23 -7.89 2.28
C LEU A 100 -12.60 -9.15 1.67
N PRO A 101 -11.36 -9.09 1.16
CA PRO A 101 -10.61 -10.29 0.81
C PRO A 101 -10.51 -11.21 2.04
N LEU A 102 -10.82 -12.50 1.87
CA LEU A 102 -10.71 -13.51 2.93
C LEU A 102 -9.24 -13.74 3.32
N THR A 103 -8.33 -13.51 2.38
CA THR A 103 -6.88 -13.59 2.60
C THR A 103 -6.32 -12.21 2.93
N LEU A 104 -5.56 -12.10 4.02
CA LEU A 104 -4.56 -11.04 4.15
C LEU A 104 -3.68 -11.04 2.89
N ALA A 105 -3.22 -9.88 2.42
CA ALA A 105 -2.46 -9.79 1.17
C ALA A 105 -1.16 -10.61 1.25
N ILE A 106 -1.23 -11.87 0.81
CA ILE A 106 -0.08 -12.75 0.66
C ILE A 106 0.67 -12.25 -0.57
N SER A 107 1.89 -11.76 -0.33
CA SER A 107 2.81 -11.36 -1.38
C SER A 107 4.01 -12.30 -1.38
N ARG A 108 4.62 -12.51 -2.53
CA ARG A 108 5.88 -13.23 -2.63
C ARG A 108 7.03 -12.25 -2.53
N ALA A 109 8.00 -12.54 -1.68
CA ALA A 109 9.18 -11.71 -1.49
C ALA A 109 10.47 -12.52 -1.53
N LEU A 110 11.52 -11.87 -2.03
CA LEU A 110 12.90 -12.27 -1.92
C LEU A 110 13.41 -11.76 -0.55
N LEU A 111 13.85 -12.67 0.32
CA LEU A 111 14.46 -12.34 1.60
C LEU A 111 15.95 -12.13 1.40
N ALA A 112 16.42 -10.95 1.82
CA ALA A 112 17.83 -10.56 1.73
C ALA A 112 18.32 -10.07 3.10
N ARG A 113 19.58 -10.40 3.42
CA ARG A 113 20.25 -9.95 4.64
C ARG A 113 21.08 -8.71 4.36
N VAL A 114 21.07 -7.78 5.31
CA VAL A 114 22.08 -6.72 5.42
C VAL A 114 22.50 -6.63 6.88
N ASP A 115 23.79 -6.83 7.14
CA ASP A 115 24.34 -7.07 8.47
C ASP A 115 23.56 -8.17 9.22
N LYS A 116 22.85 -7.83 10.30
CA LYS A 116 22.09 -8.78 11.12
C LYS A 116 20.60 -8.83 10.76
N GLU A 117 20.12 -7.88 9.97
CA GLU A 117 18.70 -7.66 9.70
C GLU A 117 18.27 -8.31 8.38
N VAL A 118 17.02 -8.74 8.34
CA VAL A 118 16.39 -9.34 7.15
C VAL A 118 15.37 -8.38 6.56
N TYR A 119 15.47 -8.17 5.25
CA TYR A 119 14.57 -7.33 4.47
C TYR A 119 13.86 -8.16 3.41
N ALA A 120 12.59 -7.85 3.19
CA ALA A 120 11.77 -8.47 2.17
C ALA A 120 11.69 -7.57 0.94
N ILE A 121 12.14 -8.05 -0.22
CA ILE A 121 12.06 -7.34 -1.50
C ILE A 121 10.92 -7.99 -2.30
N PRO A 122 9.83 -7.27 -2.65
CA PRO A 122 8.73 -7.85 -3.41
C PRO A 122 9.21 -8.46 -4.72
N LEU A 123 8.89 -9.74 -4.96
CA LEU A 123 9.33 -10.44 -6.18
C LEU A 123 8.74 -9.83 -7.45
N THR A 124 7.64 -9.08 -7.36
CA THR A 124 7.05 -8.32 -8.47
C THR A 124 7.99 -7.28 -9.07
N HIS A 125 9.03 -6.87 -8.33
CA HIS A 125 10.04 -5.92 -8.79
C HIS A 125 11.39 -6.57 -9.04
N VAL A 126 11.56 -7.88 -8.82
CA VAL A 126 12.86 -8.55 -8.99
C VAL A 126 12.93 -9.19 -10.37
N LEU A 127 13.89 -8.78 -11.17
CA LEU A 127 14.17 -9.38 -12.48
C LEU A 127 15.08 -10.59 -12.35
N GLU A 128 16.27 -10.40 -11.80
CA GLU A 128 17.31 -11.43 -11.69
C GLU A 128 18.18 -11.16 -10.44
N THR A 129 18.88 -12.20 -9.96
CA THR A 129 19.86 -12.09 -8.88
C THR A 129 21.23 -12.57 -9.34
N PHE A 130 22.28 -11.92 -8.86
CA PHE A 130 23.66 -12.22 -9.20
C PHE A 130 24.55 -12.17 -7.96
N SER A 131 25.63 -12.94 -7.94
CA SER A 131 26.68 -12.73 -6.96
C SER A 131 27.51 -11.51 -7.37
N LEU A 132 27.70 -10.57 -6.44
CA LEU A 132 28.54 -9.41 -6.68
C LEU A 132 30.00 -9.85 -6.78
N SER A 133 30.68 -9.42 -7.83
CA SER A 133 32.12 -9.56 -7.98
C SER A 133 32.74 -8.20 -8.28
N GLN A 134 34.00 -7.97 -7.87
CA GLN A 134 34.68 -6.70 -8.12
C GLN A 134 34.64 -6.24 -9.59
N PRO A 135 34.83 -7.12 -10.60
CA PRO A 135 34.73 -6.72 -12.00
C PRO A 135 33.36 -6.18 -12.43
N MET A 136 32.29 -6.54 -11.70
CA MET A 136 30.95 -6.04 -11.99
C MET A 136 30.73 -4.63 -11.41
N LEU A 137 31.43 -4.24 -10.36
CA LEU A 137 31.25 -2.94 -9.71
C LEU A 137 32.20 -1.91 -10.31
N LEU A 138 31.65 -0.98 -11.07
CA LEU A 138 32.41 0.06 -11.76
C LEU A 138 32.04 1.44 -11.20
N GLU A 139 32.92 2.40 -11.42
CA GLU A 139 32.66 3.80 -11.12
C GLU A 139 32.54 4.59 -12.43
N SER A 140 31.46 5.36 -12.56
CA SER A 140 31.17 6.20 -13.71
C SER A 140 30.65 7.56 -13.26
N LYS A 141 31.37 8.63 -13.61
CA LYS A 141 31.03 10.03 -13.27
C LYS A 141 30.74 10.23 -11.76
N GLY A 142 31.51 9.58 -10.90
CA GLY A 142 31.36 9.66 -9.43
C GLY A 142 30.15 8.90 -8.88
N ARG A 143 29.54 8.01 -9.66
CA ARG A 143 28.49 7.08 -9.22
C ARG A 143 28.93 5.65 -9.45
N GLN A 144 28.60 4.78 -8.51
CA GLN A 144 28.80 3.35 -8.71
C GLN A 144 27.70 2.77 -9.61
N VAL A 145 28.12 1.91 -10.52
CA VAL A 145 27.25 1.16 -11.42
C VAL A 145 27.62 -0.31 -11.38
N VAL A 146 26.64 -1.17 -11.58
CA VAL A 146 26.85 -2.62 -11.72
C VAL A 146 26.71 -2.97 -13.19
N ALA A 147 27.77 -3.54 -13.78
CA ALA A 147 27.76 -4.12 -15.10
C ALA A 147 27.16 -5.54 -15.03
N ILE A 148 26.05 -5.74 -15.73
CA ILE A 148 25.40 -7.04 -15.85
C ILE A 148 25.23 -7.31 -17.35
N ARG A 149 26.00 -8.28 -17.85
CA ARG A 149 26.14 -8.53 -19.31
C ARG A 149 26.63 -7.24 -20.01
N ASP A 150 25.93 -6.76 -21.02
CA ASP A 150 26.29 -5.56 -21.80
C ASP A 150 25.64 -4.27 -21.26
N ASP A 151 24.85 -4.36 -20.19
CA ASP A 151 24.10 -3.24 -19.62
C ASP A 151 24.73 -2.72 -18.32
N LEU A 152 24.60 -1.41 -18.08
CA LEU A 152 25.04 -0.74 -16.86
C LEU A 152 23.84 -0.26 -16.04
N PHE A 153 23.77 -0.71 -14.79
CA PHE A 153 22.70 -0.35 -13.86
C PHE A 153 23.23 0.52 -12.73
N THR A 154 22.44 1.48 -12.26
CA THR A 154 22.83 2.28 -11.09
C THR A 154 22.93 1.35 -9.87
N ALA A 155 24.07 1.38 -9.17
CA ALA A 155 24.27 0.62 -7.96
C ALA A 155 23.57 1.33 -6.79
N ILE A 156 22.76 0.59 -6.04
CA ILE A 156 22.11 1.07 -4.82
C ILE A 156 22.48 0.12 -3.69
N TRP A 157 23.25 0.59 -2.72
CA TRP A 157 23.56 -0.21 -1.55
C TRP A 157 22.44 -0.12 -0.53
N LEU A 158 21.76 -1.24 -0.25
CA LEU A 158 20.68 -1.24 0.74
C LEU A 158 21.19 -0.81 2.11
N ARG A 159 22.41 -1.20 2.48
CA ARG A 159 23.07 -0.82 3.74
C ARG A 159 23.11 0.70 3.96
N GLU A 160 23.44 1.47 2.92
CA GLU A 160 23.52 2.92 2.99
C GLU A 160 22.13 3.53 3.16
N ARG A 161 21.13 2.96 2.48
CA ARG A 161 19.73 3.40 2.56
C ARG A 161 19.13 3.18 3.94
N VAL A 162 19.54 2.12 4.64
CA VAL A 162 19.09 1.83 6.01
C VAL A 162 19.97 2.49 7.08
N GLY A 163 20.94 3.33 6.68
CA GLY A 163 21.78 4.11 7.60
C GLY A 163 22.90 3.30 8.27
N LEU A 164 23.26 2.14 7.72
CA LEU A 164 24.38 1.34 8.20
C LEU A 164 25.70 1.81 7.57
N PRO A 165 26.84 1.66 8.27
CA PRO A 165 28.15 1.98 7.71
C PRO A 165 28.49 1.09 6.51
N ALA A 166 29.41 1.57 5.68
CA ALA A 166 29.98 0.77 4.59
C ALA A 166 30.56 -0.53 5.13
N ALA A 167 30.42 -1.63 4.36
CA ALA A 167 31.02 -2.90 4.73
C ALA A 167 32.54 -2.77 4.80
N ALA A 168 33.14 -3.48 5.77
CA ALA A 168 34.60 -3.61 5.86
C ALA A 168 35.20 -4.27 4.60
N THR A 169 34.43 -5.13 3.93
CA THR A 169 34.79 -5.78 2.66
C THR A 169 33.78 -5.42 1.58
N ALA A 170 34.10 -4.41 0.76
CA ALA A 170 33.27 -3.94 -0.36
C ALA A 170 33.14 -4.96 -1.53
N ALA A 171 33.75 -6.14 -1.42
CA ALA A 171 33.95 -7.08 -2.52
C ALA A 171 33.05 -8.32 -2.49
N SER A 172 32.19 -8.47 -1.48
CA SER A 172 31.32 -9.64 -1.32
C SER A 172 29.89 -9.21 -1.02
N GLY A 173 28.94 -9.67 -1.82
CA GLY A 173 27.52 -9.39 -1.66
C GLY A 173 26.69 -10.07 -2.75
N GLN A 174 25.40 -9.82 -2.74
CA GLN A 174 24.47 -10.22 -3.80
C GLN A 174 23.86 -8.97 -4.44
N VAL A 175 23.61 -9.06 -5.74
CA VAL A 175 22.93 -8.02 -6.52
C VAL A 175 21.53 -8.53 -6.84
N VAL A 176 20.53 -7.73 -6.51
CA VAL A 176 19.14 -7.93 -6.91
C VAL A 176 18.82 -6.88 -7.96
N LEU A 177 18.68 -7.29 -9.22
CA LEU A 177 18.25 -6.39 -10.28
C LEU A 177 16.76 -6.12 -10.13
N ILE A 178 16.41 -4.86 -9.86
CA ILE A 178 15.02 -4.44 -9.63
C ILE A 178 14.48 -3.57 -10.76
N GLU A 179 13.19 -3.68 -11.03
CA GLU A 179 12.46 -2.91 -12.04
C GLU A 179 11.12 -2.37 -11.51
N LEU A 180 10.87 -1.10 -11.82
CA LEU A 180 9.56 -0.46 -11.65
C LEU A 180 9.27 0.42 -12.86
N ALA A 181 8.19 0.08 -13.59
CA ALA A 181 7.92 0.64 -14.91
C ALA A 181 9.17 0.48 -15.82
N GLU A 182 9.64 1.57 -16.43
CA GLU A 182 10.81 1.55 -17.33
C GLU A 182 12.15 1.81 -16.61
N ARG A 183 12.16 1.83 -15.26
CA ARG A 183 13.34 2.18 -14.46
C ARG A 183 13.93 0.92 -13.83
N ARG A 184 15.24 0.73 -14.01
CA ARG A 184 16.00 -0.42 -13.48
C ARG A 184 17.17 0.04 -12.62
N ALA A 185 17.46 -0.73 -11.57
CA ALA A 185 18.65 -0.53 -10.73
C ALA A 185 19.17 -1.84 -10.14
N ALA A 186 20.43 -1.85 -9.75
CA ALA A 186 21.09 -2.96 -9.09
C ALA A 186 21.12 -2.71 -7.58
N LEU A 187 20.22 -3.36 -6.84
CA LEU A 187 20.17 -3.29 -5.38
C LEU A 187 21.17 -4.27 -4.78
N ILE A 188 22.17 -3.77 -4.06
CA ILE A 188 23.24 -4.56 -3.46
C ILE A 188 22.90 -4.85 -1.99
N VAL A 189 22.94 -6.13 -1.63
CA VAL A 189 22.68 -6.68 -0.29
C VAL A 189 23.83 -7.61 0.13
N ASP A 190 23.92 -7.97 1.41
CA ASP A 190 25.02 -8.83 1.89
C ASP A 190 24.79 -10.29 1.48
N GLU A 191 23.56 -10.79 1.63
CA GLU A 191 23.22 -12.19 1.35
C GLU A 191 21.78 -12.33 0.82
N PHE A 192 21.57 -13.29 -0.08
CA PHE A 192 20.24 -13.78 -0.45
C PHE A 192 19.90 -14.99 0.41
N ILE A 193 18.80 -14.91 1.16
CA ILE A 193 18.36 -15.97 2.09
C ILE A 193 17.47 -16.98 1.37
N GLY A 194 16.49 -16.49 0.61
CA GLY A 194 15.46 -17.34 0.00
C GLY A 194 14.23 -16.58 -0.46
N GLN A 195 13.28 -17.28 -1.05
CA GLN A 195 11.97 -16.74 -1.41
C GLN A 195 10.92 -17.24 -0.42
N GLN A 196 10.00 -16.37 -0.02
CA GLN A 196 8.92 -16.74 0.89
C GLN A 196 7.61 -16.01 0.53
N GLU A 197 6.49 -16.68 0.78
CA GLU A 197 5.19 -16.00 0.89
C GLU A 197 5.11 -15.28 2.24
N ILE A 198 4.79 -13.99 2.18
CA ILE A 198 4.76 -13.07 3.32
C ILE A 198 3.41 -12.40 3.42
N VAL A 199 3.01 -12.05 4.65
CA VAL A 199 1.78 -11.33 4.91
C VAL A 199 2.10 -9.87 5.18
N VAL A 200 1.68 -9.00 4.27
CA VAL A 200 2.01 -7.58 4.34
C VAL A 200 1.13 -6.87 5.38
N LYS A 201 1.77 -6.27 6.40
CA LYS A 201 1.16 -5.31 7.31
C LYS A 201 1.60 -3.91 6.94
N GLN A 202 0.64 -3.06 6.61
CA GLN A 202 0.88 -1.65 6.30
C GLN A 202 1.16 -0.85 7.60
N PHE A 203 1.98 0.18 7.53
CA PHE A 203 2.20 1.08 8.66
C PHE A 203 0.98 1.99 8.87
N ASP A 204 0.45 2.05 10.10
CA ASP A 204 -0.60 3.00 10.45
C ASP A 204 -0.04 4.44 10.51
N GLY A 205 -0.69 5.38 9.82
CA GLY A 205 -0.45 6.82 10.00
C GLY A 205 0.85 7.39 9.39
N VAL A 206 1.63 6.59 8.66
CA VAL A 206 2.80 7.06 7.93
C VAL A 206 2.39 7.42 6.50
N ASN A 207 2.68 8.64 6.06
CA ASN A 207 2.48 9.03 4.65
C ASN A 207 3.35 8.13 3.76
N ALA A 208 2.73 7.15 3.12
CA ALA A 208 3.36 6.07 2.34
C ALA A 208 4.25 6.54 1.17
N SER A 209 4.23 7.83 0.82
CA SER A 209 4.87 8.36 -0.38
C SER A 209 6.40 8.59 -0.27
N LYS A 210 7.03 8.44 0.91
CA LYS A 210 8.47 8.78 1.09
C LYS A 210 9.26 7.85 2.01
N THR A 211 8.73 6.70 2.39
CA THR A 211 9.46 5.76 3.24
C THR A 211 10.21 4.74 2.40
N LEU A 212 11.41 4.34 2.87
CA LEU A 212 12.18 3.26 2.26
C LEU A 212 11.43 1.91 2.24
N PHE A 213 10.39 1.80 3.06
CA PHE A 213 9.62 0.59 3.28
C PHE A 213 8.14 0.82 3.00
N SER A 214 7.52 -0.16 2.35
CA SER A 214 6.09 -0.19 2.01
C SER A 214 5.24 -0.91 3.06
N GLY A 215 5.89 -1.55 4.04
CA GLY A 215 5.24 -2.25 5.14
C GLY A 215 6.20 -3.14 5.91
N ALA A 216 5.65 -4.03 6.72
CA ALA A 216 6.37 -5.05 7.45
C ALA A 216 5.67 -6.41 7.34
N THR A 217 6.40 -7.47 7.60
CA THR A 217 5.88 -8.85 7.71
C THR A 217 6.47 -9.53 8.93
N ILE A 218 5.84 -10.62 9.36
CA ILE A 218 6.43 -11.60 10.27
C ILE A 218 6.88 -12.79 9.43
N LEU A 219 8.13 -13.21 9.57
CA LEU A 219 8.72 -14.34 8.86
C LEU A 219 8.29 -15.67 9.49
N GLY A 220 8.63 -16.80 8.84
CA GLY A 220 8.24 -18.14 9.30
C GLY A 220 8.83 -18.53 10.66
N ASP A 221 9.96 -17.92 11.03
CA ASP A 221 10.61 -18.07 12.34
C ASP A 221 10.07 -17.11 13.41
N GLY A 222 9.06 -16.30 13.07
CA GLY A 222 8.46 -15.32 13.96
C GLY A 222 9.19 -13.97 14.03
N SER A 223 10.33 -13.82 13.36
CA SER A 223 11.06 -12.56 13.33
C SER A 223 10.35 -11.52 12.45
N PRO A 224 10.38 -10.22 12.81
CA PRO A 224 9.88 -9.18 11.93
C PRO A 224 10.85 -8.88 10.79
N ALA A 225 10.31 -8.54 9.61
CA ALA A 225 11.09 -8.03 8.48
C ALA A 225 10.39 -6.84 7.83
N LEU A 226 11.18 -5.85 7.40
CA LEU A 226 10.67 -4.68 6.67
C LEU A 226 10.60 -4.99 5.17
N ILE A 227 9.52 -4.53 4.53
CA ILE A 227 9.30 -4.73 3.10
C ILE A 227 9.80 -3.50 2.35
N VAL A 228 10.81 -3.69 1.50
CA VAL A 228 11.43 -2.62 0.71
C VAL A 228 10.42 -2.06 -0.29
N ASP A 229 10.35 -0.72 -0.38
CA ASP A 229 9.59 -0.03 -1.41
C ASP A 229 10.48 0.27 -2.62
N ALA A 230 10.28 -0.44 -3.74
CA ALA A 230 11.03 -0.24 -4.97
C ALA A 230 10.88 1.19 -5.52
N SER A 231 9.74 1.85 -5.30
CA SER A 231 9.48 3.22 -5.76
C SER A 231 10.29 4.27 -5.00
N SER A 232 10.70 3.96 -3.76
CA SER A 232 11.57 4.83 -2.95
C SER A 232 13.05 4.73 -3.36
N LEU A 233 13.42 3.62 -4.01
CA LEU A 233 14.80 3.32 -4.43
C LEU A 233 15.09 3.82 -5.85
N LEU A 234 14.12 3.65 -6.75
CA LEU A 234 14.17 4.08 -8.14
C LEU A 234 13.70 5.52 -8.23
#